data_AF-A0A0S8AUX2-F1
#
_entry.id   AF-A0A0S8AUX2-F1
#
_cell.length_a   1.000
_cell.length_b   1.000
_cell.length_c   1.000
_cell.angle_alpha   90.00
_cell.angle_beta   90.00
_cell.angle_gamma   90.00
#
_symmetry.space_group_name_H-M   'P 1'
#
loop_
_entity.id
_entity.type
_entity.pdbx_description
1 polymer ?
#
loop_
_entity_poly.entity_id
_entity_poly.type
_entity_poly.pdbx_seq_one_letter_code
_entity_poly.pdbx_strand_id
1 'polypeptide(L)'
;MEPDTYARVVRSSGQGMGWMRVAASVAEAVPREAIDRIWLFAPVRREEREWGTAVVSRRTEDGRSRIYTASYLMIVRGRERGRGKVTIEEVGESPPEVVHEVIAGVQERAGEPSPPTEIPPGEWFPHEEAAEADAAPDPAVHEPPPGEPSVVYHPNEATQP
;
A
#
# COMPACT_ATOMS: atom_id res chain seq x y z
N MET A 1 -34.12 -10.47 3.82
CA MET A 1 -32.69 -10.20 3.64
C MET A 1 -32.61 -8.76 3.13
N GLU A 2 -32.22 -7.81 3.99
CA GLU A 2 -32.37 -6.38 3.69
C GLU A 2 -31.16 -5.79 2.92
N PRO A 3 -31.41 -4.97 1.87
CA PRO A 3 -30.41 -4.52 0.89
C PRO A 3 -29.39 -3.49 1.40
N ASP A 4 -29.61 -2.86 2.57
CA ASP A 4 -28.63 -1.94 3.19
C ASP A 4 -27.45 -2.69 3.85
N THR A 5 -27.64 -3.99 4.11
CA THR A 5 -26.63 -4.91 4.66
C THR A 5 -25.45 -5.12 3.71
N TYR A 6 -25.66 -4.87 2.41
CA TYR A 6 -24.64 -4.93 1.37
C TYR A 6 -24.01 -3.56 1.03
N ALA A 7 -24.61 -2.41 1.36
CA ALA A 7 -23.99 -1.10 1.04
C ALA A 7 -22.78 -0.77 1.94
N ARG A 8 -22.63 -1.51 3.04
CA ARG A 8 -21.46 -1.57 3.93
C ARG A 8 -20.52 -2.74 3.58
N VAL A 9 -20.69 -3.36 2.42
CA VAL A 9 -19.67 -4.21 1.78
C VAL A 9 -18.40 -3.38 1.71
N VAL A 10 -17.33 -3.87 2.33
CA VAL A 10 -15.99 -3.66 1.77
C VAL A 10 -15.63 -2.17 1.69
N ARG A 11 -15.32 -1.54 2.83
CA ARG A 11 -14.16 -0.62 2.78
C ARG A 11 -12.98 -1.53 2.45
N SER A 12 -12.75 -1.64 1.16
CA SER A 12 -11.91 -2.55 0.41
C SER A 12 -10.67 -2.93 1.18
N SER A 13 -10.42 -4.22 1.39
CA SER A 13 -9.08 -4.77 1.32
C SER A 13 -7.92 -3.93 1.92
N GLY A 14 -8.06 -3.41 3.15
CA GLY A 14 -7.01 -2.59 3.78
C GLY A 14 -7.06 -1.08 3.49
N GLN A 15 -8.17 -0.59 2.94
CA GLN A 15 -8.43 0.80 2.62
C GLN A 15 -9.31 1.44 3.70
N GLY A 16 -8.88 2.60 4.20
CA GLY A 16 -9.54 3.35 5.27
C GLY A 16 -8.53 3.91 6.27
N MET A 17 -8.90 5.01 6.94
CA MET A 17 -7.98 5.75 7.81
C MET A 17 -7.36 4.90 8.94
N GLY A 18 -8.10 3.91 9.46
CA GLY A 18 -7.56 2.92 10.40
C GLY A 18 -6.45 2.09 9.78
N TRP A 19 -6.74 1.42 8.68
CA TRP A 19 -5.78 0.56 7.99
C TRP A 19 -4.58 1.31 7.43
N MET A 20 -4.73 2.55 6.95
CA MET A 20 -3.60 3.37 6.49
C MET A 20 -2.63 3.69 7.63
N ARG A 21 -3.14 3.92 8.86
CA ARG A 21 -2.29 4.11 10.03
C ARG A 21 -1.59 2.83 10.45
N VAL A 22 -2.30 1.70 10.38
CA VAL A 22 -1.68 0.39 10.63
C VAL A 22 -0.57 0.13 9.63
N ALA A 23 -0.83 0.32 8.32
CA ALA A 23 0.17 0.17 7.27
C ALA A 23 1.39 1.07 7.54
N ALA A 24 1.19 2.36 7.84
CA ALA A 24 2.30 3.26 8.18
C ALA A 24 3.15 2.72 9.34
N SER A 25 2.53 2.33 10.46
CA SER A 25 3.27 1.77 11.61
C SER A 25 3.93 0.43 11.30
N VAL A 26 3.30 -0.42 10.48
CA VAL A 26 3.89 -1.69 10.05
C VAL A 26 5.12 -1.44 9.18
N ALA A 27 5.09 -0.46 8.28
CA ALA A 27 6.24 -0.11 7.44
C ALA A 27 7.42 0.46 8.26
N GLU A 28 7.16 1.07 9.41
CA GLU A 28 8.21 1.50 10.35
C GLU A 28 8.83 0.32 11.12
N ALA A 29 8.05 -0.74 11.37
CA ALA A 29 8.47 -1.89 12.17
C ALA A 29 9.03 -3.05 11.33
N VAL A 30 8.57 -3.20 10.09
CA VAL A 30 8.82 -4.33 9.21
C VAL A 30 9.21 -3.83 7.82
N PRO A 31 10.40 -4.20 7.29
CA PRO A 31 10.79 -3.86 5.92
C PRO A 31 9.76 -4.37 4.92
N ARG A 32 9.29 -3.50 4.02
CA ARG A 32 8.18 -3.81 3.11
C ARG A 32 8.53 -4.96 2.16
N GLU A 33 9.77 -5.00 1.69
CA GLU A 33 10.29 -6.08 0.83
C GLU A 33 10.35 -7.44 1.52
N ALA A 34 10.35 -7.47 2.85
CA ALA A 34 10.38 -8.70 3.62
C ALA A 34 8.97 -9.22 3.97
N ILE A 35 7.91 -8.42 3.74
CA ILE A 35 6.53 -8.82 4.00
C ILE A 35 6.09 -9.81 2.93
N ASP A 36 5.70 -11.00 3.36
CA ASP A 36 5.27 -12.08 2.46
C ASP A 36 3.75 -12.04 2.25
N ARG A 37 2.97 -11.97 3.34
CA ARG A 37 1.50 -12.01 3.31
C ARG A 37 0.90 -11.15 4.41
N ILE A 38 -0.32 -10.66 4.16
CA ILE A 38 -1.09 -9.85 5.10
C ILE A 38 -2.50 -10.41 5.18
N TRP A 39 -3.02 -10.55 6.40
CA TRP A 39 -4.40 -10.95 6.67
C TRP A 39 -5.09 -9.86 7.47
N LEU A 40 -6.25 -9.40 6.99
CA LEU A 40 -7.05 -8.37 7.64
C LEU A 40 -8.32 -8.98 8.22
N PHE A 41 -8.49 -8.82 9.53
CA PHE A 41 -9.73 -9.16 10.20
C PHE A 41 -10.74 -8.03 10.01
N ALA A 42 -12.02 -8.38 9.86
CA ALA A 42 -13.08 -7.40 9.64
C ALA A 42 -13.12 -6.39 10.79
N PRO A 43 -13.03 -5.07 10.53
CA PRO A 43 -13.09 -4.09 11.61
C PRO A 43 -14.42 -4.13 12.36
N VAL A 44 -14.33 -4.25 13.68
CA VAL A 44 -15.50 -4.17 14.56
C VAL A 44 -15.79 -2.71 14.85
N ARG A 45 -17.05 -2.28 14.65
CA ARG A 45 -17.51 -0.95 15.08
C ARG A 45 -18.52 -1.09 16.20
N ARG A 46 -18.25 -0.42 17.32
CA ARG A 46 -19.17 -0.30 18.45
C ARG A 46 -19.16 1.16 18.90
N GLU A 47 -20.36 1.71 19.10
CA GLU A 47 -20.57 3.09 19.53
C GLU A 47 -19.90 4.11 18.59
N GLU A 48 -18.87 4.81 19.06
CA GLU A 48 -18.10 5.81 18.33
C GLU A 48 -16.69 5.35 17.97
N ARG A 49 -16.41 4.06 18.13
CA ARG A 49 -15.08 3.47 17.96
C ARG A 49 -15.06 2.35 16.93
N GLU A 50 -13.91 2.21 16.30
CA GLU A 50 -13.58 1.15 15.36
C GLU A 50 -12.29 0.48 15.85
N TRP A 51 -12.29 -0.85 15.82
CA TRP A 51 -11.13 -1.69 16.08
C TRP A 51 -10.87 -2.54 14.85
N GLY A 52 -9.60 -2.79 14.55
CA GLY A 52 -9.22 -3.74 13.53
C GLY A 52 -7.88 -4.39 13.85
N THR A 53 -7.72 -5.61 13.38
CA THR A 53 -6.53 -6.43 13.57
C THR A 53 -6.02 -6.90 12.21
N ALA A 54 -4.74 -6.72 11.96
CA ALA A 54 -4.01 -7.29 10.84
C ALA A 54 -2.98 -8.28 11.38
N VAL A 55 -2.74 -9.34 10.62
CA VAL A 55 -1.60 -10.22 10.81
C VAL A 55 -0.69 -10.08 9.61
N VAL A 56 0.61 -9.99 9.85
CA VAL A 56 1.63 -9.77 8.82
C VAL A 56 2.68 -10.87 8.98
N SER A 57 2.93 -11.62 7.92
CA SER A 57 4.08 -12.52 7.87
C SER A 57 5.26 -11.83 7.19
N ARG A 58 6.44 -12.00 7.77
CA ARG A 58 7.71 -11.53 7.24
C ARG A 58 8.63 -12.72 7.03
N ARG A 59 9.20 -12.86 5.83
CA ARG A 59 10.24 -13.87 5.57
C ARG A 59 11.56 -13.44 6.21
N THR A 60 12.23 -14.38 6.86
CA THR A 60 13.60 -14.20 7.37
C THR A 60 14.61 -14.77 6.36
N GLU A 61 15.87 -14.37 6.49
CA GLU A 61 16.98 -14.89 5.67
C GLU A 61 17.15 -16.41 5.84
N ASP A 62 16.80 -16.93 7.02
CA ASP A 62 16.85 -18.37 7.35
C ASP A 62 15.67 -19.17 6.77
N GLY A 63 14.82 -18.55 5.94
CA GLY A 63 13.67 -19.21 5.32
C GLY A 63 12.46 -19.42 6.23
N ARG A 64 12.46 -18.81 7.42
CA ARG A 64 11.35 -18.85 8.40
C ARG A 64 10.40 -17.67 8.17
N SER A 65 9.23 -17.73 8.77
CA SER A 65 8.25 -16.64 8.77
C SER A 65 8.06 -16.11 10.19
N ARG A 66 8.41 -14.85 10.42
CA ARG A 66 8.01 -14.13 11.63
C ARG A 66 6.63 -13.55 11.46
N ILE A 67 5.81 -13.68 12.48
CA ILE A 67 4.42 -13.26 12.45
C ILE A 67 4.23 -12.07 13.39
N TYR A 68 3.67 -11.00 12.86
CA TYR A 68 3.31 -9.81 13.60
C TYR A 68 1.81 -9.66 13.65
N THR A 69 1.27 -9.31 14.81
CA THR A 69 -0.11 -8.85 14.95
C THR A 69 -0.10 -7.34 15.11
N ALA A 70 -0.78 -6.63 14.23
CA ALA A 70 -0.95 -5.19 14.27
C ALA A 70 -2.42 -4.86 14.51
N SER A 71 -2.73 -4.20 15.63
CA SER A 71 -4.10 -3.82 15.99
C SER A 71 -4.23 -2.32 16.11
N TYR A 72 -5.43 -1.80 15.84
CA TYR A 72 -5.73 -0.40 16.07
C TYR A 72 -7.07 -0.21 16.78
N LEU A 73 -7.18 0.92 17.46
CA LEU A 73 -8.42 1.50 17.95
C LEU A 73 -8.50 2.93 17.41
N MET A 74 -9.64 3.29 16.81
CA MET A 74 -9.88 4.64 16.32
C MET A 74 -11.27 5.14 16.69
N ILE A 75 -11.34 6.42 17.06
CA ILE A 75 -12.60 7.13 17.25
C ILE A 75 -13.11 7.57 15.86
N VAL A 76 -14.30 7.13 15.47
CA VAL A 76 -14.87 7.36 14.13
C VAL A 76 -15.99 8.39 14.11
N ARG A 77 -16.50 8.81 15.26
CA ARG A 77 -17.57 9.81 15.42
C ARG A 77 -17.25 10.77 16.59
N GLY A 78 -17.99 11.88 16.67
CA GLY A 78 -17.84 12.86 17.74
C GLY A 78 -16.63 13.80 17.58
N ARG A 79 -16.37 14.61 18.61
CA ARG A 79 -15.34 15.66 18.63
C ARG A 79 -13.91 15.11 18.51
N GLU A 80 -13.71 13.87 18.94
CA GLU A 80 -12.40 13.20 18.93
C GLU A 80 -12.18 12.32 17.70
N ARG A 81 -13.05 12.43 16.69
CA ARG A 81 -12.95 11.67 15.44
C ARG A 81 -11.54 11.75 14.86
N GLY A 82 -11.00 10.60 14.49
CA GLY A 82 -9.67 10.45 13.92
C GLY A 82 -8.56 10.28 14.96
N ARG A 83 -8.82 10.40 16.27
CA ARG A 83 -7.87 9.97 17.32
C ARG A 83 -7.87 8.46 17.44
N GLY A 84 -6.73 7.88 17.80
CA GLY A 84 -6.58 6.44 17.91
C GLY A 84 -5.18 6.01 18.31
N LYS A 85 -5.00 4.71 18.44
CA LYS A 85 -3.72 4.06 18.73
C LYS A 85 -3.54 2.85 17.81
N VAL A 86 -2.32 2.62 17.39
CA VAL A 86 -1.86 1.37 16.74
C VAL A 86 -0.90 0.67 17.69
N THR A 87 -0.97 -0.65 17.73
CA THR A 87 -0.06 -1.53 18.49
C THR A 87 0.42 -2.63 17.56
N ILE A 88 1.72 -2.93 17.60
CA ILE A 88 2.35 -4.01 16.81
C ILE A 88 3.07 -4.93 17.79
N GLU A 89 2.86 -6.23 17.63
CA GLU A 89 3.47 -7.27 18.46
C GLU A 89 4.00 -8.41 17.56
N GLU A 90 5.23 -8.86 17.79
CA GLU A 90 5.74 -10.11 17.21
C GLU A 90 5.18 -11.28 18.03
N VAL A 91 4.36 -12.12 17.41
CA VAL A 91 3.65 -13.21 18.10
C VAL A 91 4.36 -14.57 17.95
N GLY A 92 5.34 -14.67 17.05
CA GLY A 92 6.19 -15.83 16.95
C GLY A 92 6.86 -16.03 15.59
N GLU A 93 7.51 -17.17 15.47
CA GLU A 93 8.17 -17.65 14.25
C GLU A 93 7.59 -19.01 13.85
N SER A 94 7.41 -19.21 12.56
CA SER A 94 6.84 -20.43 11.99
C SER A 94 7.50 -20.80 10.66
N PRO A 95 7.55 -22.10 10.29
CA PRO A 95 7.74 -22.48 8.90
C PRO A 95 6.70 -21.81 7.98
N PRO A 96 7.06 -21.40 6.76
CA PRO A 96 6.13 -20.73 5.85
C PRO A 96 4.89 -21.57 5.52
N GLU A 97 5.02 -22.91 5.50
CA GLU A 97 3.94 -23.83 5.18
C GLU A 97 2.84 -23.91 6.27
N VAL A 98 3.14 -23.54 7.52
CA VAL A 98 2.17 -23.61 8.64
C VAL A 98 1.59 -22.25 9.02
N VAL A 99 1.87 -21.18 8.27
CA VAL A 99 1.40 -19.83 8.61
C VAL A 99 -0.13 -19.78 8.70
N HIS A 100 -0.85 -20.50 7.82
CA HIS A 100 -2.32 -20.59 7.87
C HIS A 100 -2.86 -21.14 9.20
N GLU A 101 -2.15 -22.09 9.84
CA GLU A 101 -2.52 -22.62 11.15
C GLU A 101 -2.33 -21.56 12.26
N VAL A 102 -1.26 -20.74 12.15
CA VAL A 102 -1.05 -19.61 13.05
C VAL A 102 -2.17 -18.58 12.90
N ILE A 103 -2.60 -18.28 11.66
CA ILE A 103 -3.71 -17.35 11.41
C ILE A 103 -5.01 -17.88 12.00
N ALA A 104 -5.30 -19.18 11.84
CA ALA A 104 -6.47 -19.81 12.46
C ALA A 104 -6.42 -19.67 14.00
N GLY A 105 -5.26 -19.93 14.62
CA GLY A 105 -5.08 -19.74 16.06
C GLY A 105 -5.20 -18.28 16.53
N VAL A 106 -4.88 -17.29 15.68
CA VAL A 106 -5.15 -15.87 15.96
C VAL A 106 -6.64 -15.57 15.85
N GLN A 107 -7.32 -16.08 14.83
CA GLN A 107 -8.76 -15.92 14.64
C GLN A 107 -9.56 -16.44 15.83
N GLU A 108 -9.25 -17.66 16.28
CA GLU A 108 -9.91 -18.28 17.44
C GLU A 108 -9.72 -17.45 18.71
N ARG A 109 -8.50 -16.99 18.99
CA ARG A 109 -8.20 -16.15 20.17
C ARG A 109 -8.85 -14.78 20.10
N ALA A 110 -8.97 -14.21 18.91
CA ALA A 110 -9.65 -12.94 18.70
C ALA A 110 -11.19 -13.06 18.79
N GLY A 111 -11.73 -14.28 18.77
CA GLY A 111 -13.18 -14.52 18.76
C GLY A 111 -13.84 -14.06 17.45
N GLU A 112 -13.08 -14.02 16.35
CA GLU A 112 -13.53 -13.46 15.09
C GLU A 112 -14.33 -14.49 14.27
N PRO A 113 -15.63 -14.25 14.02
CA PRO A 113 -16.51 -15.25 13.42
C PRO A 113 -16.30 -15.44 11.91
N SER A 114 -15.65 -14.48 11.26
CA SER A 114 -15.37 -14.50 9.82
C SER A 114 -13.88 -14.69 9.58
N PRO A 115 -13.50 -15.51 8.59
CA PRO A 115 -12.09 -15.66 8.24
C PRO A 115 -11.51 -14.31 7.81
N PRO A 116 -10.23 -14.04 8.10
CA PRO A 116 -9.59 -12.82 7.66
C PRO A 116 -9.43 -12.80 6.14
N THR A 117 -9.40 -11.60 5.57
CA THR A 117 -9.13 -11.40 4.14
C THR A 117 -7.62 -11.32 3.93
N GLU A 118 -7.06 -12.23 3.14
CA GLU A 118 -5.66 -12.13 2.69
C GLU A 118 -5.55 -11.07 1.59
N ILE A 119 -4.60 -10.15 1.72
CA ILE A 119 -4.29 -9.13 0.71
C ILE A 119 -2.79 -9.13 0.39
N PRO A 120 -2.41 -8.84 -0.87
CA PRO A 120 -1.01 -8.69 -1.24
C PRO A 120 -0.41 -7.39 -0.66
N PRO A 121 0.90 -7.34 -0.37
CA PRO A 121 1.55 -6.13 0.15
C PRO A 121 1.36 -4.90 -0.73
N GLY A 122 1.40 -5.05 -2.06
CA GLY A 122 1.19 -3.93 -2.99
C GLY A 122 -0.21 -3.32 -2.98
N GLU A 123 -1.20 -4.02 -2.41
CA GLU A 123 -2.56 -3.47 -2.21
C GLU A 123 -2.67 -2.69 -0.90
N TRP A 124 -1.90 -3.09 0.13
CA TRP A 124 -1.93 -2.41 1.43
C TRP A 124 -0.99 -1.21 1.51
N PHE A 125 0.17 -1.34 0.88
CA PHE A 125 1.16 -0.31 0.71
C PHE A 125 1.05 0.20 -0.73
N PRO A 126 0.30 1.28 -1.00
CA PRO A 126 0.32 1.86 -2.33
C PRO A 126 1.78 2.12 -2.71
N HIS A 127 2.14 1.75 -3.94
CA HIS A 127 3.43 2.12 -4.49
C HIS A 127 3.60 3.63 -4.26
N GLU A 128 4.72 4.03 -3.67
CA GLU A 128 5.27 5.35 -3.94
C GLU A 128 5.61 5.34 -5.43
N GLU A 129 4.60 5.53 -6.28
CA GLU A 129 4.81 5.73 -7.70
C GLU A 129 5.62 7.02 -7.77
N ALA A 130 6.90 6.85 -8.08
CA ALA A 130 7.91 7.85 -8.32
C ALA A 130 7.37 9.29 -8.27
N ALA A 131 7.60 9.98 -7.15
CA ALA A 131 7.65 11.44 -7.12
C ALA A 131 8.88 11.98 -7.91
N GLU A 132 9.22 11.30 -8.99
CA GLU A 132 10.37 11.50 -9.88
C GLU A 132 9.91 11.29 -11.33
N ALA A 133 8.69 11.74 -11.66
CA ALA A 133 8.21 11.89 -13.04
C ALA A 133 7.68 13.32 -13.33
N ASP A 134 7.75 14.23 -12.34
CA ASP A 134 7.45 15.66 -12.50
C ASP A 134 8.72 16.53 -12.32
N ALA A 135 9.91 15.93 -12.47
CA ALA A 135 11.08 16.70 -12.88
C ALA A 135 10.93 16.92 -14.39
N ALA A 136 10.24 18.01 -14.74
CA ALA A 136 10.22 18.52 -16.10
C ALA A 136 11.66 18.49 -16.68
N PRO A 137 11.88 17.98 -17.90
CA PRO A 137 13.16 18.21 -18.55
C PRO A 137 13.35 19.72 -18.67
N ASP A 138 14.43 20.23 -18.09
CA ASP A 138 14.84 21.62 -18.19
C ASP A 138 14.82 22.07 -19.67
N PRO A 139 13.92 22.98 -20.10
CA PRO A 139 13.85 23.41 -21.48
C PRO A 139 14.89 24.49 -21.75
N ALA A 140 16.17 24.23 -21.45
CA ALA A 140 17.20 25.26 -21.57
C ALA A 140 18.62 24.76 -21.84
N VAL A 141 18.83 23.69 -22.62
CA VAL A 141 20.11 23.54 -23.34
C VAL A 141 19.90 22.85 -24.70
N HIS A 142 19.20 23.52 -25.62
CA HIS A 142 19.41 23.23 -27.03
C HIS A 142 20.58 24.12 -27.50
N GLU A 143 21.79 23.60 -27.34
CA GLU A 143 22.93 24.12 -28.11
C GLU A 143 22.60 23.88 -29.60
N PRO A 144 22.60 24.91 -30.46
CA PRO A 144 22.43 24.70 -31.88
C PRO A 144 23.67 23.98 -32.44
N PRO A 145 23.52 22.96 -33.32
CA PRO A 145 24.68 22.33 -33.93
C PRO A 145 25.45 23.33 -34.79
N PRO A 146 26.80 23.30 -34.78
CA PRO A 146 27.58 24.18 -35.63
C PRO A 146 27.60 23.64 -37.06
N GLY A 147 27.19 24.50 -38.00
CA GLY A 147 27.61 24.42 -39.40
C GLY A 147 26.64 23.74 -40.36
N GLU A 148 25.82 24.55 -41.03
CA GLU A 148 25.49 24.29 -42.43
C GLU A 148 25.96 25.48 -43.28
N PRO A 149 26.79 25.26 -44.32
CA PRO A 149 27.22 26.31 -45.21
C PRO A 149 26.06 26.77 -46.13
N SER A 150 25.97 28.09 -46.28
CA SER A 150 25.04 28.78 -47.17
C SER A 150 25.13 28.28 -48.61
N VAL A 151 24.02 27.79 -49.15
CA VAL A 151 23.88 27.61 -50.60
C VAL A 151 23.42 28.93 -51.20
N VAL A 152 24.38 29.68 -51.75
CA VAL A 152 24.13 30.84 -52.60
C VAL A 152 23.56 30.33 -53.92
N TYR A 153 22.29 30.62 -54.19
CA TYR A 153 21.69 30.33 -55.50
C TYR A 153 22.05 31.46 -56.47
N HIS A 154 22.94 31.18 -57.42
CA HIS A 154 23.13 32.00 -58.62
C HIS A 154 22.15 31.49 -59.69
N PRO A 155 21.13 32.26 -60.12
CA PRO A 155 20.45 31.97 -61.37
C PRO A 155 21.35 32.41 -62.53
N ASN A 156 21.80 31.44 -63.34
CA ASN A 156 22.52 31.68 -64.58
C ASN A 156 21.51 31.77 -65.75
N GLU A 157 21.75 32.75 -66.62
CA GLU A 157 20.93 33.16 -67.76
C GLU A 157 20.83 32.11 -68.88
N ALA A 158 19.69 32.06 -69.58
CA ALA A 158 19.57 31.93 -71.05
C ALA A 158 18.09 31.92 -71.47
N THR A 159 17.58 32.94 -72.19
CA THR A 159 17.52 33.05 -73.68
C THR A 159 16.44 32.14 -74.29
N GLN A 160 15.26 32.64 -74.69
CA GLN A 160 14.85 33.27 -75.99
C GLN A 160 13.60 32.49 -76.50
N PRO A 161 12.87 32.90 -77.57
CA PRO A 161 13.05 33.99 -78.52
C PRO A 161 12.01 35.13 -78.46
#